data_AF-W0BE69-F1
#
_entry.id   AF-W0BE69-F1
#
_cell.length_a   1.000
_cell.length_b   1.000
_cell.length_c   1.000
_cell.angle_alpha   90.00
_cell.angle_beta   90.00
_cell.angle_gamma   90.00
#
_symmetry.space_group_name_H-M   'P 1'
#
loop_
_entity.id
_entity.type
_entity.pdbx_description
1 polymer ?
#
loop_
_entity_poly.entity_id
_entity_poly.type
_entity_poly.pdbx_seq_one_letter_code
_entity_poly.pdbx_strand_id
1 'polypeptide(L)'
;MDIWLHQHIASADIITFDSNNQAIEALMSGHVDAVVVDGAQGRAFSQKYPELSYHVLAKADDGYGIALQKNSPLTKQINQALANLIKRGDISKLKKKWLEDNSWMN
;
A
#
# COMPACT_ATOMS: atom_id res chain seq x y z
N MET A 1 0.47 8.76 3.97
CA MET A 1 1.52 9.13 3.00
C MET A 1 1.78 10.62 3.05
N ASP A 2 0.77 11.46 2.83
CA ASP A 2 0.88 12.92 2.91
C ASP A 2 1.51 13.45 4.21
N ILE A 3 1.01 13.01 5.38
CA ILE A 3 1.58 13.37 6.68
C ILE A 3 3.06 12.99 6.78
N TRP A 4 3.43 11.81 6.28
CA TRP A 4 4.81 11.33 6.33
C TRP A 4 5.73 12.18 5.42
N LEU A 5 5.25 12.55 4.22
CA LEU A 5 5.99 13.42 3.29
C LEU A 5 6.27 14.78 3.90
N HIS A 6 5.27 15.44 4.48
CA HIS A 6 5.45 16.73 5.14
C HIS A 6 6.45 16.68 6.31
N GLN A 7 6.54 15.54 7.01
CA GLN A 7 7.47 15.36 8.13
C GLN A 7 8.91 15.10 7.68
N HIS A 8 9.13 14.48 6.52
CA HIS A 8 10.45 14.00 6.09
C HIS A 8 11.03 14.76 4.90
N ILE A 9 10.19 15.43 4.10
CA ILE A 9 10.58 16.12 2.87
C ILE A 9 9.88 17.49 2.79
N ALA A 10 10.29 18.41 3.65
CA ALA A 10 9.65 19.72 3.80
C ALA A 10 9.79 20.65 2.57
N SER A 11 10.70 20.37 1.64
CA SER A 11 10.95 21.18 0.45
C SER A 11 10.27 20.68 -0.82
N ALA A 12 9.52 19.57 -0.76
CA ALA A 12 8.83 19.03 -1.92
C ALA A 12 7.57 19.85 -2.23
N ASP A 13 7.31 20.06 -3.52
CA ASP A 13 5.99 20.49 -4.00
C ASP A 13 5.07 19.26 -4.05
N ILE A 14 4.01 19.26 -3.25
CA ILE A 14 3.16 18.09 -3.03
C ILE A 14 1.87 18.24 -3.80
N ILE A 15 1.68 17.36 -4.78
CA ILE A 15 0.44 17.25 -5.57
C ILE A 15 -0.29 15.97 -5.15
N THR A 16 -1.56 16.11 -4.78
CA THR A 16 -2.44 14.99 -4.42
C THR A 16 -3.32 14.58 -5.58
N PHE A 17 -3.54 13.27 -5.72
CA PHE A 17 -4.45 12.69 -6.71
C PHE A 17 -5.51 11.82 -6.02
N ASP A 18 -6.66 11.65 -6.65
CA ASP A 18 -7.77 10.87 -6.08
C ASP A 18 -7.51 9.36 -6.14
N SER A 19 -6.59 8.92 -7.00
CA SER A 19 -6.22 7.51 -7.12
C SER A 19 -4.74 7.33 -7.50
N ASN A 20 -4.20 6.16 -7.15
CA ASN A 20 -2.84 5.79 -7.53
C ASN A 20 -2.67 5.67 -9.06
N ASN A 21 -3.73 5.29 -9.80
CA ASN A 21 -3.66 5.25 -11.27
C ASN A 21 -3.40 6.65 -11.85
N GLN A 22 -4.13 7.67 -11.40
CA GLN A 22 -3.93 9.05 -11.83
C GLN A 22 -2.52 9.56 -11.47
N ALA A 23 -2.02 9.23 -10.27
CA ALA A 23 -0.67 9.61 -9.87
C ALA A 23 0.39 8.97 -10.78
N ILE A 24 0.22 7.69 -11.15
CA ILE A 24 1.13 6.98 -12.06
C ILE A 24 1.06 7.55 -13.48
N GLU A 25 -0.13 7.91 -13.98
CA GLU A 25 -0.29 8.59 -15.28
C GLU A 25 0.40 9.97 -15.28
N ALA A 26 0.32 10.72 -14.17
CA ALA A 26 1.04 11.98 -14.01
C ALA A 26 2.57 11.78 -14.03
N LEU A 27 3.07 10.70 -13.40
CA LEU A 27 4.49 10.35 -13.45
C LEU A 27 4.94 10.01 -14.87
N MET A 28 4.18 9.15 -15.56
CA MET A 28 4.49 8.71 -16.93
C MET A 28 4.45 9.87 -17.95
N SER A 29 3.60 10.87 -17.72
CA SER A 29 3.52 12.08 -18.54
C SER A 29 4.55 13.16 -18.18
N GLY A 30 5.36 12.95 -17.15
CA GLY A 30 6.36 13.91 -16.68
C GLY A 30 5.77 15.13 -15.96
N HIS A 31 4.52 15.03 -15.49
CA HIS A 31 3.89 16.10 -14.70
C HIS A 31 4.39 16.12 -13.25
N VAL A 32 4.86 14.98 -12.73
CA VAL A 32 5.51 14.86 -11.42
C VAL A 32 6.80 14.06 -11.54
N ASP A 33 7.77 14.35 -10.69
CA ASP A 33 9.08 13.67 -10.70
C ASP A 33 9.05 12.30 -10.00
N ALA A 34 8.16 12.13 -9.02
CA ALA A 34 8.04 10.93 -8.22
C ALA A 34 6.62 10.73 -7.67
N VAL A 35 6.28 9.48 -7.38
CA VAL A 35 5.00 9.09 -6.77
C VAL A 35 5.28 8.24 -5.53
N VAL A 36 4.63 8.59 -4.42
CA VAL A 36 4.74 7.85 -3.16
C VAL A 36 3.46 7.07 -2.91
N VAL A 37 3.56 5.74 -3.03
CA VAL A 37 2.47 4.76 -2.86
C VAL A 37 2.92 3.61 -1.95
N ASP A 38 1.96 2.80 -1.49
CA ASP A 38 2.27 1.62 -0.69
C ASP A 38 3.26 0.69 -1.42
N GLY A 39 4.17 0.06 -0.68
CA GLY A 39 5.24 -0.75 -1.27
C GLY A 39 4.76 -1.89 -2.17
N ALA A 40 3.64 -2.54 -1.83
CA ALA A 40 3.07 -3.59 -2.69
C ALA A 40 2.54 -3.01 -4.01
N GLN A 41 2.01 -1.78 -3.98
CA GLN A 41 1.50 -1.10 -5.17
C GLN A 41 2.63 -0.54 -6.03
N GLY A 42 3.68 0.04 -5.44
CA GLY A 42 4.85 0.50 -6.18
C GLY A 42 5.46 -0.61 -7.03
N ARG A 43 5.59 -1.81 -6.45
CA ARG A 43 5.97 -3.01 -7.19
C ARG A 43 4.98 -3.35 -8.31
N ALA A 44 3.69 -3.43 -8.01
CA ALA A 44 2.68 -3.83 -8.99
C ALA A 44 2.68 -2.88 -10.21
N PHE A 45 2.86 -1.58 -9.98
CA PHE A 45 2.99 -0.59 -11.06
C PHE A 45 4.29 -0.76 -11.84
N SER A 46 5.44 -0.94 -11.19
CA SER A 46 6.72 -1.22 -11.90
C SER A 46 6.70 -2.53 -12.70
N GLN A 47 5.94 -3.54 -12.26
CA GLN A 47 5.76 -4.77 -13.04
C GLN A 47 4.85 -4.57 -14.26
N LYS A 48 3.83 -3.69 -14.12
CA LYS A 48 2.89 -3.37 -15.19
C LYS A 48 3.50 -2.43 -16.24
N TYR A 49 4.36 -1.51 -15.81
CA TYR A 49 5.00 -0.48 -16.63
C TYR A 49 6.52 -0.60 -16.52
N PRO A 50 7.19 -1.35 -17.42
CA PRO A 50 8.61 -1.67 -17.33
C PRO A 50 9.57 -0.45 -17.31
N GLU A 51 9.10 0.70 -17.76
CA GLU A 51 9.79 1.99 -17.70
C GLU A 51 9.83 2.60 -16.28
N LEU A 52 8.96 2.12 -15.38
CA LEU A 52 8.90 2.58 -14.00
C LEU A 52 9.71 1.66 -13.09
N SER A 53 10.47 2.27 -12.18
CA SER A 53 11.12 1.57 -11.06
C SER A 53 10.57 2.09 -9.74
N TYR A 54 10.76 1.31 -8.67
CA TYR A 54 10.33 1.70 -7.33
C TYR A 54 11.46 1.51 -6.32
N HIS A 55 11.41 2.27 -5.23
CA HIS A 55 12.31 2.14 -4.10
C HIS A 55 11.51 2.20 -2.79
N VAL A 56 11.95 1.44 -1.78
CA VAL A 56 11.30 1.44 -0.46
C VAL A 56 11.94 2.52 0.41
N LEU A 57 11.18 3.57 0.68
CA LEU A 57 11.64 4.70 1.50
C LEU A 57 11.53 4.43 3.01
N ALA A 58 10.49 3.70 3.41
CA ALA A 58 10.19 3.40 4.80
C ALA A 58 9.32 2.15 4.90
N LYS A 59 9.33 1.54 6.09
CA LYS A 59 8.44 0.43 6.44
C LYS A 59 7.60 0.86 7.64
N ALA A 60 6.28 0.69 7.55
CA ALA A 60 5.41 0.90 8.70
C ALA A 60 5.64 -0.20 9.74
N ASP A 61 5.65 0.16 11.01
CA ASP A 61 5.72 -0.78 12.12
C ASP A 61 4.41 -1.56 12.29
N ASP A 62 3.29 -0.92 11.92
CA ASP A 62 1.95 -1.48 12.00
C ASP A 62 1.43 -1.99 10.64
N GLY A 63 0.50 -2.93 10.71
CA GLY A 63 -0.18 -3.50 9.55
C GLY A 63 -1.52 -2.84 9.23
N TYR A 64 -2.22 -3.40 8.25
CA TYR A 64 -3.57 -2.98 7.87
C TYR A 64 -4.63 -3.37 8.91
N GLY A 65 -5.64 -2.51 9.08
CA GLY A 65 -6.80 -2.76 9.93
C GLY A 65 -8.12 -2.62 9.17
N ILE A 66 -9.15 -3.33 9.64
CA ILE A 66 -10.53 -3.15 9.16
C ILE A 66 -11.16 -2.05 10.01
N ALA A 67 -11.33 -0.87 9.43
CA ALA A 67 -12.00 0.24 10.10
C ALA A 67 -13.51 0.01 10.17
N LEU A 68 -14.09 0.24 11.34
CA LEU A 68 -15.53 0.18 11.58
C LEU A 68 -16.00 1.51 12.17
N GLN A 69 -17.31 1.75 12.12
CA GLN A 69 -17.90 2.86 12.87
C GLN A 69 -17.48 2.79 14.34
N LYS A 70 -17.24 3.95 14.94
CA LYS A 70 -16.89 4.04 16.36
C LYS A 70 -17.95 3.33 17.19
N ASN A 71 -17.50 2.46 18.11
CA ASN A 71 -18.36 1.61 18.95
C ASN A 71 -19.22 0.59 18.19
N SER A 72 -18.82 0.20 16.97
CA SER A 72 -19.56 -0.82 16.20
C SER A 72 -19.69 -2.13 16.99
N PRO A 73 -20.91 -2.70 17.11
CA PRO A 73 -21.13 -3.98 17.77
C PRO A 73 -20.48 -5.15 17.01
N LEU A 74 -20.06 -4.92 15.76
CA LEU A 74 -19.42 -5.93 14.92
C LEU A 74 -17.94 -6.11 15.21
N THR A 75 -17.31 -5.18 15.95
CA THR A 75 -15.85 -5.20 16.18
C THR A 75 -15.37 -6.53 16.75
N LYS A 76 -16.05 -7.05 17.77
CA LYS A 76 -15.68 -8.33 18.40
C LYS A 76 -15.88 -9.51 17.43
N GLN A 77 -16.96 -9.51 16.67
CA GLN A 77 -17.29 -10.59 15.73
C GLN A 77 -16.28 -10.64 14.57
N ILE A 78 -15.93 -9.48 14.01
CA ILE A 78 -14.96 -9.36 12.92
C ILE A 78 -13.56 -9.78 13.40
N ASN A 79 -13.13 -9.33 14.58
CA ASN A 79 -11.84 -9.75 15.14
C ASN A 79 -11.77 -11.26 15.38
N GLN A 80 -12.87 -11.87 15.85
CA GLN A 80 -12.93 -13.32 16.04
C GLN A 80 -12.90 -14.08 14.72
N ALA A 81 -13.62 -13.60 13.70
CA ALA A 81 -13.56 -14.18 12.35
C ALA A 81 -12.16 -14.07 11.74
N LEU A 82 -11.52 -12.91 11.88
CA LEU A 82 -10.15 -12.68 11.39
C LEU A 82 -9.15 -13.59 12.11
N ALA A 83 -9.23 -13.73 13.43
CA ALA A 83 -8.37 -14.64 14.19
C ALA A 83 -8.52 -16.10 13.73
N ASN A 84 -9.75 -16.54 13.43
CA ASN A 84 -10.00 -17.87 12.89
C ASN A 84 -9.39 -18.04 11.48
N LEU A 85 -9.54 -17.05 10.60
CA LEU A 85 -8.95 -17.06 9.26
C LEU A 85 -7.42 -17.11 9.31
N ILE A 86 -6.80 -16.37 10.24
CA ILE A 86 -5.36 -16.40 10.47
C ILE A 86 -4.94 -17.78 10.97
N LYS A 87 -5.61 -18.34 11.98
CA LYS A 87 -5.29 -19.64 12.56
C LYS A 87 -5.40 -20.79 11.54
N ARG A 88 -6.34 -20.71 10.61
CA ARG A 88 -6.50 -21.69 9.51
C ARG A 88 -5.52 -21.48 8.35
N GLY A 89 -4.75 -20.39 8.35
CA GLY A 89 -3.81 -20.03 7.30
C GLY A 89 -4.46 -19.47 6.03
N ASP A 90 -5.76 -19.11 6.08
CA ASP A 90 -6.48 -18.56 4.93
C ASP A 90 -5.91 -17.20 4.53
N ILE A 91 -5.57 -16.36 5.52
CA ILE A 91 -4.91 -15.07 5.30
C ILE A 91 -3.53 -15.26 4.64
N SER A 92 -2.74 -16.24 5.09
CA SER A 92 -1.44 -16.53 4.49
C SER A 92 -1.56 -16.96 3.04
N LYS A 93 -2.58 -17.76 2.69
CA LYS A 93 -2.85 -18.15 1.30
C LYS A 93 -3.22 -16.94 0.43
N LEU A 94 -4.03 -16.03 0.95
CA LEU A 94 -4.39 -14.79 0.25
C LEU A 94 -3.15 -13.89 0.05
N LYS A 95 -2.33 -13.73 1.08
CA LYS A 95 -1.07 -12.98 1.00
C LYS A 95 -0.17 -13.59 -0.07
N LYS A 96 -0.01 -14.91 -0.08
CA LYS A 96 0.80 -15.58 -1.09
C LYS A 96 0.28 -15.32 -2.50
N LYS A 97 -1.02 -15.56 -2.72
CA LYS A 97 -1.66 -15.42 -4.04
C LYS A 97 -1.58 -14.00 -4.61
N TRP A 98 -1.75 -12.98 -3.77
CA TRP A 98 -1.89 -11.60 -4.25
C TRP A 98 -0.64 -10.74 -4.06
N LEU A 99 0.25 -11.08 -3.11
CA LEU A 99 1.40 -10.24 -2.75
C LEU A 99 2.76 -10.95 -2.87
N GLU A 100 2.83 -12.29 -2.75
CA GLU A 100 4.12 -13.03 -2.77
C GLU A 100 4.35 -13.84 -4.05
N ASP A 101 3.35 -14.00 -4.93
CA ASP A 101 3.48 -14.77 -6.18
C ASP A 101 4.33 -14.09 -7.27
N ASN A 102 5.12 -13.09 -6.88
CA ASN A 102 6.26 -12.63 -7.66
C ASN A 102 7.41 -12.39 -6.68
N SER A 103 8.63 -12.79 -7.05
CA SER A 103 9.87 -12.80 -6.24
C SER A 103 10.12 -11.53 -5.40
N TRP A 104 10.22 -11.68 -4.08
CA TRP A 104 10.35 -10.60 -3.09
C TRP A 104 11.72 -10.59 -2.38
N MET A 105 12.69 -11.38 -2.85
CA MET A 105 14.03 -11.49 -2.26
C MET A 105 15.06 -11.90 -3.31
N ASN A 106 15.52 -10.95 -4.13
CA ASN A 106 16.87 -10.95 -4.70
C ASN A 106 17.32 -9.49 -4.81
#